data_AF-A0A6G1JWQ3-F1
#
_entry.id   AF-A0A6G1JWQ3-F1
#
_cell.length_a   1.000
_cell.length_b   1.000
_cell.length_c   1.000
_cell.angle_alpha   90.00
_cell.angle_beta   90.00
_cell.angle_gamma   90.00
#
_symmetry.space_group_name_H-M   'P 1'
#
loop_
_entity.id
_entity.type
_entity.pdbx_description
1 polymer ?
#
loop_
_entity_poly.entity_id
_entity_poly.type
_entity_poly.pdbx_seq_one_letter_code
_entity_poly.pdbx_strand_id
1 'polypeptide(L)'
;IDHTPHAHPASPTHSLPDSFASYRKKAQQHGPLNQTNQYASVIGGHIGGAPGGSLGPVEPAKGLFFDRSELPARFQRLAWTQDEIDAVESGGASLHA
;
A
#
# COMPACT_ATOMS: atom_id res chain seq x y z
N ILE A 1 -36.93 44.88 1.16
CA ILE A 1 -35.85 43.86 1.12
C ILE A 1 -36.32 42.74 2.01
N ASP A 2 -36.53 41.57 1.42
CA ASP A 2 -36.98 40.39 2.15
C ASP A 2 -35.74 39.69 2.75
N HIS A 3 -35.75 39.50 4.07
CA HIS A 3 -34.67 38.88 4.83
C HIS A 3 -35.01 37.45 5.26
N THR A 4 -36.07 36.87 4.69
CA THR A 4 -36.40 35.47 4.93
C THR A 4 -35.24 34.58 4.45
N PRO A 5 -34.77 33.63 5.29
CA PRO A 5 -33.73 32.71 4.88
C PRO A 5 -34.26 31.83 3.74
N HIS A 6 -33.42 31.60 2.73
CA HIS A 6 -33.74 30.74 1.58
C HIS A 6 -32.66 29.69 1.42
N ALA A 7 -33.05 28.47 1.02
CA ALA A 7 -32.10 27.43 0.70
C ALA A 7 -31.29 27.82 -0.56
N HIS A 8 -29.99 27.52 -0.57
CA HIS A 8 -29.13 27.80 -1.71
C HIS A 8 -29.52 26.89 -2.90
N PRO A 9 -29.55 27.38 -4.15
CA PRO A 9 -29.97 26.58 -5.32
C PRO A 9 -29.05 25.39 -5.63
N ALA A 10 -27.81 25.39 -5.14
CA ALA A 10 -26.91 24.24 -5.25
C ALA A 10 -26.97 23.29 -4.03
N SER A 11 -27.91 23.49 -3.11
CA SER A 11 -28.06 22.61 -1.94
C SER A 11 -28.65 21.27 -2.36
N PRO A 12 -28.07 20.11 -2.01
CA PRO A 12 -28.62 18.81 -2.37
C PRO A 12 -30.06 18.58 -1.89
N THR A 13 -30.43 19.13 -0.73
CA THR A 13 -31.75 18.92 -0.11
C THR A 13 -32.75 20.04 -0.41
N HIS A 14 -32.29 21.18 -0.96
CA HIS A 14 -33.13 22.36 -1.24
C HIS A 14 -34.01 22.83 -0.06
N SER A 15 -33.67 22.45 1.17
CA SER A 15 -34.41 22.77 2.39
C SER A 15 -33.50 23.44 3.42
N LEU A 16 -34.05 24.33 4.23
CA LEU A 16 -33.33 24.91 5.36
C LEU A 16 -33.18 23.87 6.49
N PRO A 17 -32.07 23.87 7.24
CA PRO A 17 -31.97 23.08 8.45
C PRO A 17 -32.96 23.58 9.53
N ASP A 18 -33.71 22.67 10.14
CA ASP A 18 -34.74 23.02 11.14
C ASP A 18 -34.16 23.70 12.40
N SER A 19 -32.88 23.41 12.75
CA SER A 19 -32.15 24.03 13.86
C SER A 19 -30.66 23.71 13.80
N PHE A 20 -29.81 24.66 14.23
CA PHE A 20 -28.36 24.42 14.39
C PHE A 20 -28.05 23.26 15.34
N ALA A 21 -28.87 23.06 16.39
CA ALA A 21 -28.70 21.96 17.33
C ALA A 21 -28.96 20.59 16.66
N SER A 22 -30.00 20.50 15.83
CA SER A 22 -30.33 19.28 15.06
C SER A 22 -29.28 19.00 13.99
N TYR A 23 -28.79 20.05 13.31
CA TYR A 23 -27.68 19.94 12.37
C TYR A 23 -26.41 19.41 13.04
N ARG A 24 -26.02 19.96 14.21
CA ARG A 24 -24.81 19.55 14.92
C ARG A 24 -24.86 18.08 15.37
N LYS A 25 -26.03 17.58 15.78
CA LYS A 25 -26.22 16.16 16.12
C LYS A 25 -26.00 15.23 14.91
N LYS A 26 -26.46 15.61 13.72
CA LYS A 26 -26.23 14.85 12.47
C LYS A 26 -24.79 14.99 11.98
N ALA A 27 -24.21 16.19 12.05
CA ALA A 27 -22.92 16.50 11.46
C ALA A 27 -21.71 15.99 12.28
N GLN A 28 -21.86 15.73 13.58
CA GLN A 28 -20.80 15.17 14.43
C GLN A 28 -20.66 13.65 14.31
N GLN A 29 -21.44 13.00 13.45
CA GLN A 29 -21.32 11.57 13.23
C GLN A 29 -20.21 11.28 12.19
N HIS A 30 -18.96 11.38 12.63
CA HIS A 30 -17.83 10.80 11.88
C HIS A 30 -17.87 9.28 12.03
N GLY A 31 -18.68 8.63 11.19
CA GLY A 31 -18.80 7.17 11.15
C GLY A 31 -19.82 6.59 12.14
N PRO A 32 -20.28 5.34 11.94
CA PRO A 32 -21.43 4.83 12.66
C PRO A 32 -21.04 4.38 14.07
N LEU A 33 -21.76 4.91 15.06
CA LEU A 33 -21.54 4.62 16.48
C LEU A 33 -21.88 3.17 16.88
N ASN A 34 -22.56 2.41 16.02
CA ASN A 34 -23.05 1.06 16.30
C ASN A 34 -22.69 0.08 15.17
N GLN A 35 -21.41 -0.04 14.83
CA GLN A 35 -20.94 -1.26 14.18
C GLN A 35 -20.00 -1.97 15.13
N THR A 36 -20.50 -3.06 15.69
CA THR A 36 -19.72 -4.18 16.21
C THR A 36 -18.76 -4.65 15.13
N ASN A 37 -17.60 -4.02 15.04
CA ASN A 37 -16.37 -4.55 14.45
C ASN A 37 -16.53 -5.24 13.08
N GLN A 38 -17.42 -4.77 12.21
CA GLN A 38 -17.47 -5.21 10.80
C GLN A 38 -16.59 -4.31 9.91
N TYR A 39 -16.09 -3.19 10.43
CA TYR A 39 -15.24 -2.23 9.70
C TYR A 39 -13.75 -2.58 9.62
N ALA A 40 -13.33 -3.74 10.14
CA ALA A 40 -12.01 -4.28 9.80
C ALA A 40 -11.87 -4.55 8.28
N SER A 41 -12.96 -4.58 7.52
CA SER A 41 -12.92 -4.81 6.06
C SER A 41 -12.66 -3.56 5.20
N VAL A 42 -12.73 -2.33 5.74
CA VAL A 42 -12.69 -1.10 4.91
C VAL A 42 -11.40 -0.27 5.09
N ILE A 43 -10.76 -0.28 6.27
CA ILE A 43 -9.47 0.44 6.50
C ILE A 43 -8.29 -0.52 6.78
N GLY A 44 -8.52 -1.83 6.71
CA GLY A 44 -7.49 -2.85 6.88
C GLY A 44 -7.95 -4.20 6.36
N GLY A 45 -8.61 -4.21 5.20
CA GLY A 45 -9.19 -5.40 4.59
C GLY A 45 -8.16 -6.52 4.53
N HIS A 46 -8.34 -7.55 5.36
CA HIS A 46 -7.49 -8.75 5.52
C HIS A 46 -6.00 -8.54 5.84
N ILE A 47 -5.41 -7.42 5.43
CA ILE A 47 -4.00 -7.09 5.51
C ILE A 47 -3.88 -5.86 6.44
N GLY A 48 -3.27 -6.06 7.61
CA GLY A 48 -3.08 -5.03 8.64
C GLY A 48 -3.91 -5.23 9.92
N GLY A 49 -5.04 -5.95 9.85
CA GLY A 49 -5.83 -6.31 11.03
C GLY A 49 -5.56 -7.72 11.59
N ALA A 50 -5.01 -8.62 10.76
CA ALA A 50 -4.68 -9.99 11.14
C ALA A 50 -3.18 -10.13 11.41
N PRO A 51 -2.75 -10.95 12.40
CA PRO A 51 -1.33 -11.18 12.64
C PRO A 51 -0.70 -11.81 11.39
N GLY A 52 0.51 -11.39 11.02
CA GLY A 52 1.16 -11.83 9.77
C GLY A 52 1.24 -13.35 9.61
N GLY A 53 1.37 -14.11 10.70
CA GLY A 53 1.36 -15.58 10.68
C GLY A 53 0.02 -16.22 10.24
N SER A 54 -1.08 -15.48 10.29
CA SER A 54 -2.40 -15.94 9.79
C SER A 54 -2.60 -15.74 8.28
N LEU A 55 -1.70 -15.02 7.62
CA LEU A 55 -1.74 -14.77 6.17
C LEU A 55 -1.16 -15.92 5.34
N GLY A 56 -0.61 -16.94 6.01
CA GLY A 56 0.05 -18.08 5.39
C GLY A 56 1.55 -17.86 5.15
N PRO A 57 2.27 -18.92 4.74
CA PRO A 57 3.68 -18.82 4.39
C PRO A 57 3.87 -17.92 3.18
N VAL A 58 4.90 -17.09 3.22
CA VAL A 58 5.30 -16.21 2.12
C VAL A 58 6.08 -17.07 1.12
N GLU A 59 5.38 -17.59 0.12
CA GLU A 59 5.96 -18.40 -0.95
C GLU A 59 5.80 -17.68 -2.30
N PRO A 60 6.77 -17.77 -3.22
CA PRO A 60 6.62 -17.17 -4.52
C PRO A 60 5.60 -17.96 -5.35
N ALA A 61 4.85 -17.27 -6.21
CA ALA A 61 3.96 -17.96 -7.14
C ALA A 61 4.75 -18.84 -8.11
N LYS A 62 4.09 -19.84 -8.70
CA LYS A 62 4.74 -20.79 -9.64
C LYS A 62 5.45 -20.04 -10.77
N GLY A 63 6.77 -20.20 -10.86
CA GLY A 63 7.62 -19.56 -11.88
C GLY A 63 8.15 -18.17 -11.49
N LEU A 64 7.81 -17.68 -10.30
CA LEU A 64 8.45 -16.54 -9.66
C LEU A 64 9.48 -17.05 -8.64
N PHE A 65 10.50 -16.23 -8.40
CA PHE A 65 11.59 -16.50 -7.48
C PHE A 65 11.84 -15.22 -6.67
N PHE A 66 12.16 -15.37 -5.39
CA PHE A 66 12.41 -14.21 -4.54
C PHE A 66 13.84 -13.70 -4.71
N ASP A 67 14.79 -14.62 -4.88
CA ASP A 67 16.18 -14.28 -5.07
C ASP A 67 16.63 -14.56 -6.50
N ARG A 68 17.59 -13.77 -6.97
CA ARG A 68 18.25 -13.95 -8.27
C ARG A 68 19.15 -15.18 -8.29
N SER A 69 19.58 -15.67 -7.13
CA SER A 69 20.33 -16.93 -7.00
C SER A 69 19.53 -18.16 -7.45
N GLU A 70 18.21 -18.10 -7.33
CA GLU A 70 17.28 -19.17 -7.76
C GLU A 70 17.01 -19.15 -9.26
N LEU A 71 17.41 -18.07 -9.96
CA LEU A 71 17.31 -17.94 -11.40
C LEU A 71 18.54 -18.55 -12.11
N PRO A 72 18.41 -18.89 -13.41
CA PRO A 72 19.54 -19.36 -14.21
C PRO A 72 20.74 -18.39 -14.17
N ALA A 73 21.95 -18.93 -14.29
CA ALA A 73 23.22 -18.22 -14.11
C ALA A 73 23.32 -16.87 -14.84
N ARG A 74 22.68 -16.72 -16.02
CA ARG A 74 22.62 -15.46 -16.78
C ARG A 74 22.00 -14.28 -16.03
N PHE A 75 21.17 -14.53 -15.02
CA PHE A 75 20.52 -13.50 -14.21
C PHE A 75 21.24 -13.24 -12.88
N GLN A 76 22.20 -14.10 -12.53
CA GLN A 76 23.01 -13.95 -11.34
C GLN A 76 24.03 -12.84 -11.55
N ARG A 77 24.55 -12.30 -10.45
CA ARG A 77 25.63 -11.31 -10.52
C ARG A 77 26.90 -12.01 -11.00
N LEU A 78 27.59 -11.42 -11.97
CA LEU A 78 28.92 -11.87 -12.39
C LEU A 78 29.86 -11.85 -11.18
N ALA A 79 30.26 -13.03 -10.74
CA ALA A 79 31.32 -13.21 -9.75
C ALA A 79 32.63 -13.38 -10.53
N TRP A 80 33.56 -12.46 -10.35
CA TRP A 80 34.87 -12.51 -10.99
C TRP A 80 35.77 -13.43 -10.16
N THR A 81 36.53 -14.29 -10.82
CA THR A 81 37.55 -15.09 -10.13
C THR A 81 38.75 -14.21 -9.78
N GLN A 82 39.57 -14.65 -8.81
CA GLN A 82 40.79 -13.90 -8.47
C GLN A 82 41.71 -13.77 -9.68
N ASP A 83 41.83 -14.83 -10.48
CA ASP A 83 42.65 -14.82 -11.70
C ASP A 83 42.13 -13.81 -12.74
N GLU A 84 40.80 -13.67 -12.89
CA GLU A 84 40.19 -12.67 -13.78
C GLU A 84 40.42 -11.25 -13.27
N ILE A 85 40.33 -11.04 -11.95
CA ILE A 85 40.64 -9.76 -11.32
C ILE A 85 42.11 -9.40 -11.58
N ASP A 86 43.03 -10.33 -11.31
CA ASP A 86 44.47 -10.14 -11.50
C ASP A 86 44.81 -9.93 -12.99
N ALA A 87 44.12 -10.61 -13.90
CA ALA A 87 44.27 -10.40 -15.35
C ALA A 87 43.86 -8.99 -15.77
N VAL A 88 42.80 -8.43 -15.18
CA VAL A 88 42.38 -7.06 -15.47
C VAL A 88 43.31 -6.04 -14.81
N GLU A 89 43.70 -6.25 -13.55
CA GLU A 89 44.60 -5.35 -12.82
C GLU A 89 46.02 -5.31 -13.40
N SER A 90 46.52 -6.45 -13.88
CA SER A 90 47.82 -6.57 -14.54
C SER A 90 47.82 -6.17 -16.02
N GLY A 91 46.66 -5.79 -16.57
CA GLY A 91 46.51 -5.49 -18.01
C GLY A 91 46.74 -6.71 -18.92
N GLY A 92 46.49 -7.92 -18.42
CA GLY A 92 46.62 -9.19 -19.14
C GLY A 92 47.96 -9.90 -18.95
N ALA A 93 48.87 -9.36 -18.15
CA ALA A 93 50.20 -9.95 -17.94
C ALA A 93 50.15 -11.29 -17.19
N SER A 94 49.23 -11.46 -16.23
CA SER A 94 49.09 -12.72 -15.46
C SER A 94 48.63 -13.92 -16.31
N LEU A 95 48.05 -13.69 -17.49
CA LEU A 95 47.60 -14.77 -18.39
C LEU A 95 48.75 -15.40 -19.20
N HIS A 96 49.93 -14.78 -19.21
CA HIS A 96 51.08 -15.17 -20.04
C HIS A 96 52.35 -15.46 -19.22
N ALA A 97 52.22 -15.47 -17.90
CA ALA A 97 53.31 -15.68 -16.94
C ALA A 97 53.52 -17.16 -16.60
#